data_AF-A0A961NBS0-F1
#
_entry.id   AF-A0A961NBS0-F1
#
_cell.length_a   1.000
_cell.length_b   1.000
_cell.length_c   1.000
_cell.angle_alpha   90.00
_cell.angle_beta   90.00
_cell.angle_gamma   90.00
#
_symmetry.space_group_name_H-M   'P 1'
#
loop_
_entity.id
_entity.type
_entity.pdbx_description
1 polymer ?
#
loop_
_entity_poly.entity_id
_entity_poly.type
_entity_poly.pdbx_seq_one_letter_code
_entity_poly.pdbx_strand_id
1 'polypeptide(L)' 'MTAIQSGGLPRFELPRHNPCAQCGEPIAAPEWVEESSSSAAFLWHCWACGYKFESVAVFRAEEAISARLAA' A
#
# COMPACT_ATOMS: atom_id res chain seq x y z
N MET A 1 20.56 11.80 -0.88
CA MET A 1 19.27 11.07 -0.94
C MET A 1 19.50 9.86 -1.81
N THR A 2 19.89 8.73 -1.21
CA THR A 2 20.27 7.52 -1.96
C THR A 2 19.11 6.54 -1.83
N ALA A 3 18.32 6.37 -2.90
CA ALA A 3 17.36 5.29 -2.99
C ALA A 3 18.13 3.99 -3.25
N ILE A 4 18.41 3.24 -2.19
CA ILE A 4 18.94 1.87 -2.31
C ILE A 4 17.77 0.98 -2.68
N GLN A 5 17.67 0.64 -3.97
CA GLN A 5 16.74 -0.35 -4.50
C GLN A 5 17.18 -1.74 -4.03
N SER A 6 16.64 -2.21 -2.91
CA SER A 6 16.65 -3.63 -2.57
C SER A 6 15.44 -4.27 -3.24
N GLY A 7 15.64 -4.77 -4.45
CA GLY A 7 14.62 -5.42 -5.28
C GLY A 7 14.12 -6.75 -4.70
N GLY A 8 13.25 -6.67 -3.69
CA GLY A 8 12.34 -7.76 -3.32
C GLY A 8 11.01 -7.59 -4.04
N LEU A 9 10.49 -8.66 -4.66
CA LEU A 9 9.09 -8.66 -5.08
C LEU A 9 8.20 -8.53 -3.84
N PRO A 10 7.09 -7.77 -3.94
CA PRO A 10 6.22 -7.59 -2.80
C PRO A 10 5.62 -8.92 -2.33
N ARG A 11 5.43 -9.08 -1.01
CA ARG A 11 4.87 -10.31 -0.42
C ARG A 11 3.37 -10.49 -0.67
N PHE A 12 2.72 -9.46 -1.20
CA PHE A 12 1.29 -9.43 -1.51
C PHE A 12 1.06 -8.91 -2.93
N GLU A 13 -0.13 -9.17 -3.49
CA GLU A 13 -0.51 -8.63 -4.78
C GLU A 13 -0.67 -7.10 -4.71
N LEU A 14 0.04 -6.38 -5.58
CA LEU A 14 -0.01 -4.92 -5.58
C LEU A 14 -1.42 -4.40 -5.87
N PRO A 15 -1.91 -3.40 -5.09
CA PRO A 15 -3.18 -2.77 -5.37
C PRO A 15 -3.15 -2.11 -6.75
N ARG A 16 -4.29 -2.17 -7.45
CA ARG A 16 -4.50 -1.56 -8.76
C ARG A 16 -5.76 -0.73 -8.77
N HIS A 17 -5.82 0.24 -9.68
CA HIS A 17 -6.97 1.12 -9.89
C HIS A 17 -7.36 1.93 -8.64
N ASN A 18 -6.38 2.35 -7.84
CA ASN A 18 -6.65 3.25 -6.73
C ASN A 18 -7.13 4.61 -7.29
N PRO A 19 -8.33 5.10 -6.93
CA PRO A 19 -8.80 6.39 -7.42
C PRO A 19 -7.87 7.51 -6.98
N CYS A 20 -7.54 8.42 -7.90
CA CYS A 20 -6.82 9.63 -7.54
C CYS A 20 -7.60 10.42 -6.48
N ALA A 21 -6.97 10.73 -5.35
CA ALA A 21 -7.59 11.48 -4.26
C ALA A 21 -8.00 12.93 -4.64
N GLN A 22 -7.54 13.44 -5.79
CA GLN A 22 -7.88 14.78 -6.29
C GLN A 22 -8.90 14.75 -7.44
N CYS A 23 -8.69 13.94 -8.46
CA CYS A 23 -9.52 13.94 -9.68
C CYS A 23 -10.36 12.68 -9.88
N GLY A 24 -10.16 11.63 -9.07
CA GLY A 24 -10.89 10.37 -9.16
C GLY A 24 -10.41 9.41 -10.26
N GLU A 25 -9.54 9.84 -11.19
CA GLU A 25 -9.02 8.98 -12.26
C GLU A 25 -8.30 7.76 -11.65
N PRO A 26 -8.62 6.52 -12.10
CA PRO A 26 -7.99 5.32 -11.58
C PRO A 26 -6.51 5.24 -11.97
N ILE A 27 -5.65 4.97 -10.99
CA ILE A 27 -4.20 4.80 -11.19
C ILE A 27 -3.88 3.30 -11.27
N ALA A 28 -3.22 2.87 -12.35
CA ALA A 28 -2.99 1.45 -12.65
C ALA A 28 -2.16 0.72 -11.58
N ALA A 29 -1.11 1.37 -11.06
CA ALA A 29 -0.19 0.82 -10.06
C ALA A 29 0.53 1.94 -9.30
N PRO A 30 1.05 1.68 -8.08
CA PRO A 30 1.89 2.62 -7.35
C PRO A 30 3.27 2.78 -8.03
N GLU A 31 3.88 3.97 -7.90
CA GLU A 31 5.26 4.22 -8.32
C GLU A 31 6.28 3.54 -7.40
N TRP A 32 5.92 3.38 -6.11
CA TRP A 32 6.79 2.77 -5.11
C TRP A 32 5.98 2.12 -3.98
N VAL A 33 6.58 1.10 -3.37
CA VAL A 33 6.00 0.33 -2.27
C VAL A 33 7.04 0.13 -1.18
N GLU A 34 6.64 0.43 0.07
CA GLU A 34 7.36 0.00 1.27
C GLU A 34 6.56 -1.07 1.99
N GLU A 35 7.24 -2.14 2.41
CA GLU A 35 6.62 -3.15 3.28
C GLU A 35 7.21 -3.09 4.68
N SER A 36 6.34 -3.24 5.67
CA SER A 36 6.71 -3.53 7.05
C SER A 36 6.10 -4.87 7.49
N SER A 37 6.35 -5.29 8.73
CA SER A 37 5.74 -6.50 9.29
C SER A 37 4.22 -6.44 9.41
N SER A 38 3.63 -5.24 9.46
CA SER A 38 2.20 -5.04 9.75
C SER A 38 1.52 -4.04 8.81
N SER A 39 2.23 -3.51 7.82
CA SER A 39 1.68 -2.55 6.88
C SER A 39 2.42 -2.55 5.55
N ALA A 40 1.81 -1.90 4.56
CA ALA A 40 2.49 -1.50 3.34
C ALA A 40 2.10 -0.05 2.98
N ALA A 41 3.09 0.77 2.66
CA ALA A 41 2.92 2.13 2.18
C ALA A 41 3.08 2.16 0.65
N PHE A 42 2.22 2.93 -0.03
CA PHE A 42 2.19 3.02 -1.49
C PHE A 42 2.25 4.48 -1.91
N LEU A 43 3.23 4.82 -2.75
CA LEU A 43 3.29 6.13 -3.40
C LEU A 43 2.58 6.07 -4.76
N TRP A 44 1.59 6.93 -4.94
CA TRP A 44 0.77 7.03 -6.14
C TRP A 44 1.06 8.33 -6.87
N HIS A 45 1.04 8.25 -8.20
CA HIS A 45 1.12 9.40 -9.08
C HIS A 45 0.02 9.32 -10.12
N CYS A 46 -0.86 10.31 -10.13
CA CYS A 46 -1.88 10.47 -11.15
C CYS A 46 -1.31 11.21 -12.36
N TRP A 47 -1.15 10.51 -13.48
CA TRP A 47 -0.68 11.13 -14.72
C TRP A 47 -1.72 12.07 -15.37
N ALA A 48 -2.99 11.97 -14.98
CA ALA A 48 -4.04 12.84 -15.51
C ALA A 48 -4.01 14.26 -14.92
N CYS A 49 -3.75 14.39 -13.61
CA CYS A 49 -3.73 15.70 -12.93
C CYS A 49 -2.39 16.07 -12.27
N GLY A 50 -1.38 15.18 -12.34
CA GLY A 50 -0.05 15.38 -11.74
C GLY A 50 0.00 15.22 -10.22
N TYR A 51 -1.12 14.90 -9.57
CA TYR A 51 -1.18 14.77 -8.11
C TYR A 51 -0.45 13.51 -7.62
N LYS A 52 0.34 13.66 -6.55
CA LYS A 52 1.03 12.56 -5.87
C LYS A 52 0.53 12.44 -4.44
N PHE A 53 0.29 11.21 -3.99
CA PHE A 53 -0.18 10.94 -2.63
C PHE A 53 0.27 9.57 -2.13
N GLU A 54 0.20 9.39 -0.82
CA GLU A 54 0.48 8.13 -0.14
C GLU A 54 -0.82 7.47 0.34
N SER A 55 -0.87 6.15 0.29
CA SER A 55 -1.86 5.36 1.03
C SER A 55 -1.16 4.25 1.81
N VAL A 56 -1.72 3.87 2.96
CA VAL A 56 -1.17 2.79 3.81
C VAL A 56 -2.19 1.69 4.01
N ALA A 57 -1.85 0.45 3.64
CA ALA A 57 -2.57 -0.74 4.04
C ALA A 57 -2.03 -1.22 5.40
N VAL A 58 -2.92 -1.51 6.35
CA VAL A 58 -2.56 -2.06 7.65
C VAL A 58 -3.08 -3.49 7.74
N PHE A 59 -2.19 -4.44 7.95
CA PHE A 59 -2.51 -5.85 8.13
C PHE A 59 -2.73 -6.12 9.62
N ARG A 60 -3.84 -6.76 9.97
CA ARG A 60 -3.96 -7.32 11.32
C ARG A 60 -3.07 -8.56 11.37
N ALA A 61 -2.25 -8.68 12.40
CA ALA A 61 -1.69 -9.97 12.74
C ALA A 61 -2.89 -10.92 12.95
N GLU A 62 -2.94 -12.03 12.21
CA GLU A 62 -3.89 -13.10 12.51
C GLU A 62 -3.50 -13.75 13.84
N GLU A 63 -3.85 -13.11 14.96
CA GLU A 63 -3.85 -13.73 16.28
C GLU A 63 -4.72 -12.91 17.24
N ALA A 64 -5.95 -13.41 17.47
CA ALA A 64 -6.78 -13.27 18.69
C ALA A 64 -8.31 -13.17 18.44
N ILE A 65 -8.89 -13.98 17.54
CA ILE A 65 -10.33 -14.35 17.65
C ILE A 65 -10.50 -15.73 18.31
N SER A 66 -9.42 -16.42 18.68
CA SER A 66 -9.53 -17.68 19.47
C SER A 66 -9.45 -17.50 20.99
N ALA A 67 -9.06 -16.32 21.50
CA ALA A 67 -8.87 -16.08 22.94
C ALA A 67 -10.11 -15.53 23.66
N ARG A 68 -11.21 -15.24 22.94
CA ARG A 68 -12.40 -14.58 23.52
C ARG A 68 -13.64 -15.46 23.64
N LEU A 69 -13.49 -16.78 23.45
CA LEU A 69 -14.56 -17.78 23.67
C LEU A 69 -14.23 -18.75 24.81
N ALA A 70 -13.24 -18.44 25.65
CA ALA A 70 -12.82 -19.30 26.76
C ALA A 70 -12.70 -18.58 28.12
N ALA A 71 -13.32 -17.42 28.30
CA ALA A 71 -13.37 -16.69 29.57
C ALA A 71 -14.80 -16.58 30.09
#